data_AF-A0A6N0LXC2-F1
#
_entry.id   AF-A0A6N0LXC2-F1
#
_cell.length_a   1.000
_cell.length_b   1.000
_cell.length_c   1.000
_cell.angle_alpha   90.00
_cell.angle_beta   90.00
_cell.angle_gamma   90.00
#
_symmetry.space_group_name_H-M   'P 1'
#
loop_
_entity.id
_entity.type
_entity.pdbx_description
1 polymer ?
#
loop_
_entity_poly.entity_id
_entity_poly.type
_entity_poly.pdbx_seq_one_letter_code
_entity_poly.pdbx_strand_id
1 'polypeptide(L)'
;MNSQDFLASGYMRYKNTGFRKAEFLLQKRIYDVIGTKYFINIYACDLQGKEVLDSEVQFTKNLKLYCITVSKFQSAEEIEKIFEDLWERMCFDYQERTS
;
A
#
# COMPACT_ATOMS: atom_id res chain seq x y z
N MET A 1 1.93 -10.10 -12.73
CA MET A 1 2.29 -9.95 -11.32
C MET A 1 1.14 -10.50 -10.50
N ASN A 2 1.47 -11.28 -9.47
CA ASN A 2 0.50 -11.88 -8.57
C ASN A 2 0.88 -11.59 -7.11
N SER A 3 0.05 -11.98 -6.17
CA SER A 3 0.29 -11.79 -4.74
C SER A 3 1.59 -12.43 -4.22
N GLN A 4 2.11 -13.49 -4.87
CA GLN A 4 3.37 -14.14 -4.46
C GLN A 4 4.57 -13.24 -4.71
N ASP A 5 4.55 -12.43 -5.77
CA ASP A 5 5.64 -11.50 -6.07
C ASP A 5 5.82 -10.50 -4.90
N PHE A 6 4.73 -9.99 -4.36
CA PHE A 6 4.74 -9.07 -3.22
C PHE A 6 5.17 -9.75 -1.91
N LEU A 7 4.71 -10.98 -1.66
CA LEU A 7 5.14 -11.74 -0.49
C LEU A 7 6.66 -11.96 -0.51
N ALA A 8 7.22 -12.29 -1.67
CA ALA A 8 8.67 -12.44 -1.85
C ALA A 8 9.42 -11.11 -1.64
N SER A 9 8.80 -9.97 -1.96
CA SER A 9 9.34 -8.62 -1.70
C SER A 9 9.16 -8.11 -0.26
N GLY A 10 8.67 -8.96 0.65
CA GLY A 10 8.57 -8.65 2.08
C GLY A 10 7.23 -8.05 2.53
N TYR A 11 6.18 -8.13 1.71
CA TYR A 11 4.84 -7.74 2.14
C TYR A 11 4.26 -8.80 3.10
N MET A 12 3.50 -8.34 4.08
CA MET A 12 2.76 -9.21 4.99
C MET A 12 1.31 -9.35 4.53
N ARG A 13 0.77 -10.56 4.59
CA ARG A 13 -0.64 -10.85 4.26
C ARG A 13 -1.53 -10.70 5.48
N TYR A 14 -2.60 -9.93 5.30
CA TYR A 14 -3.66 -9.73 6.29
C TYR A 14 -4.99 -10.22 5.70
N LYS A 15 -5.80 -10.88 6.55
CA LYS A 15 -7.20 -11.12 6.20
C LYS A 15 -7.89 -9.76 6.09
N ASN A 16 -8.50 -9.48 4.94
CA ASN A 16 -9.22 -8.23 4.74
C ASN A 16 -10.65 -8.39 5.27
N THR A 17 -11.15 -7.40 6.02
CA THR A 17 -12.45 -7.45 6.70
C THR A 17 -13.60 -6.85 5.87
N GLY A 18 -13.39 -6.61 4.57
CA GLY A 18 -14.45 -6.22 3.63
C GLY A 18 -14.18 -4.94 2.83
N PHE A 19 -13.00 -4.33 2.95
CA PHE A 19 -12.67 -3.13 2.17
C PHE A 19 -12.44 -3.48 0.69
N ARG A 20 -13.08 -2.73 -0.23
CA ARG A 20 -13.02 -2.90 -1.71
C ARG A 20 -13.34 -4.31 -2.24
N LYS A 21 -14.04 -5.16 -1.48
CA LYS A 21 -14.28 -6.58 -1.82
C LYS A 21 -12.98 -7.39 -2.03
N ALA A 22 -11.84 -6.91 -1.53
CA ALA A 22 -10.60 -7.67 -1.61
C ALA A 22 -10.65 -8.87 -0.67
N GLU A 23 -10.16 -10.01 -1.15
CA GLU A 23 -10.07 -11.24 -0.38
C GLU A 23 -9.02 -11.12 0.74
N PHE A 24 -7.92 -10.44 0.44
CA PHE A 24 -6.86 -10.17 1.40
C PHE A 24 -6.13 -8.86 1.05
N LEU A 25 -5.43 -8.34 2.05
CA LEU A 25 -4.57 -7.18 1.94
C LEU A 25 -3.12 -7.65 2.07
N LEU A 26 -2.25 -7.20 1.19
CA LEU A 26 -0.81 -7.27 1.39
C LEU A 26 -0.35 -5.89 1.80
N GLN A 27 0.42 -5.80 2.88
CA GLN A 27 0.89 -4.51 3.37
C GLN A 27 2.38 -4.57 3.67
N LYS A 28 3.09 -3.52 3.24
CA LYS A 28 4.49 -3.27 3.61
C LYS A 28 4.59 -1.94 4.32
N ARG A 29 5.31 -1.94 5.44
CA ARG A 29 5.61 -0.75 6.22
C ARG A 29 6.93 -0.17 5.72
N ILE A 30 6.91 1.09 5.31
CA ILE A 30 8.10 1.82 4.88
C ILE A 30 8.46 2.85 5.94
N TYR A 31 9.75 2.98 6.22
CA TYR A 31 10.32 4.00 7.10
C TYR A 31 11.18 4.93 6.25
N ASP A 32 10.95 6.23 6.32
CA ASP A 32 11.84 7.21 5.69
C ASP A 32 13.04 7.56 6.59
N VAL A 33 13.93 8.40 6.07
CA VAL A 33 15.17 8.83 6.74
C VAL A 33 14.93 9.63 8.03
N ILE A 34 13.74 10.18 8.24
CA ILE A 34 13.34 10.92 9.44
C ILE A 34 12.46 10.08 10.39
N GLY A 35 12.27 8.79 10.09
CA GLY A 35 11.49 7.85 10.89
C GLY A 35 9.98 7.90 10.64
N THR A 36 9.53 8.65 9.63
CA THR A 36 8.12 8.68 9.21
C THR A 36 7.74 7.36 8.59
N LYS A 37 6.53 6.90 8.91
CA LYS A 37 6.00 5.64 8.42
C LYS A 37 4.88 5.89 7.42
N TYR A 38 4.95 5.24 6.27
CA TYR A 38 3.79 5.07 5.39
C TYR A 38 3.61 3.59 5.06
N PHE A 39 2.39 3.24 4.66
CA PHE A 39 2.04 1.88 4.30
C PHE A 39 1.71 1.81 2.83
N ILE A 40 2.30 0.83 2.16
CA ILE A 40 1.87 0.43 0.83
C ILE A 40 0.91 -0.75 1.03
N ASN A 41 -0.33 -0.54 0.64
CA ASN A 41 -1.43 -1.49 0.67
C ASN A 41 -1.65 -2.02 -0.75
N ILE A 42 -1.65 -3.34 -0.91
CA ILE A 42 -2.05 -4.02 -2.15
C ILE A 42 -3.28 -4.85 -1.84
N TYR A 43 -4.41 -4.43 -2.39
CA TYR A 43 -5.67 -5.15 -2.29
C TYR A 43 -5.72 -6.21 -3.37
N ALA A 44 -5.84 -7.48 -2.97
CA ALA A 44 -5.99 -8.60 -3.88
C ALA A 44 -7.46 -9.02 -3.94
N CYS A 45 -8.04 -8.94 -5.13
CA CYS A 45 -9.42 -9.33 -5.41
C CYS A 45 -9.43 -10.48 -6.41
N ASP A 46 -10.35 -11.44 -6.25
CA ASP A 46 -10.67 -12.36 -7.34
C ASP A 46 -11.78 -11.76 -8.21
N LEU A 47 -11.50 -11.57 -9.50
CA LEU A 47 -12.46 -11.19 -10.50
C LEU A 47 -12.58 -12.31 -11.54
N GLN A 48 -13.58 -13.18 -11.34
CA GLN A 48 -13.91 -14.30 -12.24
C GLN A 48 -12.78 -15.34 -12.37
N GLY A 49 -12.16 -15.72 -11.26
CA GLY A 49 -11.05 -16.68 -11.24
C GLY A 49 -9.70 -16.07 -11.64
N LYS A 50 -9.62 -14.74 -11.73
CA LYS A 50 -8.39 -14.00 -12.01
C LYS A 50 -8.11 -13.04 -10.87
N GLU A 51 -6.93 -13.21 -10.27
CA GLU A 51 -6.41 -12.27 -9.29
C GLU A 51 -6.17 -10.91 -9.94
N VAL A 52 -6.73 -9.88 -9.32
CA VAL A 52 -6.55 -8.47 -9.67
C VAL A 52 -6.02 -7.75 -8.45
N LEU A 53 -4.94 -7.01 -8.65
CA LEU A 53 -4.25 -6.26 -7.62
C LEU A 53 -4.50 -4.77 -7.81
N ASP A 54 -4.85 -4.09 -6.73
CA ASP A 54 -5.00 -2.64 -6.69
C ASP A 54 -4.10 -2.08 -5.58
N SER A 55 -3.35 -1.01 -5.85
CA SER A 55 -2.35 -0.50 -4.92
C SER A 55 -2.74 0.87 -4.38
N GLU A 56 -2.42 1.09 -3.11
CA GLU A 56 -2.74 2.31 -2.38
C GLU A 56 -1.59 2.62 -1.43
N VAL A 57 -1.15 3.87 -1.39
CA VAL A 57 -0.39 4.36 -0.24
C VAL A 57 -1.33 5.03 0.74
N GLN A 58 -1.18 4.66 2.00
CA GLN A 58 -1.94 5.23 3.11
C GLN A 58 -0.97 6.00 4.02
N PHE A 59 -1.27 7.28 4.24
CA PHE A 59 -0.55 8.16 5.15
C PHE A 59 -1.52 9.07 5.89
N THR A 60 -1.10 9.59 7.05
CA THR A 60 -1.91 10.50 7.86
C THR A 60 -1.21 11.85 7.96
N LYS A 61 -1.93 12.94 7.73
CA LYS A 61 -1.47 14.31 8.00
C LYS A 61 -2.50 15.10 8.77
N ASN A 62 -2.08 15.78 9.84
CA ASN A 62 -2.96 16.61 10.69
C ASN A 62 -4.23 15.86 11.12
N LEU A 63 -4.07 14.63 11.65
CA LEU A 63 -5.17 13.73 12.03
C LEU A 63 -6.09 13.28 10.88
N LYS A 64 -5.82 13.66 9.63
CA LYS A 64 -6.57 13.24 8.45
C LYS A 64 -5.86 12.11 7.74
N LEU A 65 -6.61 11.05 7.43
CA LEU A 65 -6.13 9.94 6.61
C LEU A 65 -6.22 10.32 5.13
N TYR A 66 -5.14 10.05 4.41
CA TYR A 66 -5.04 10.20 2.97
C TYR A 66 -4.70 8.84 2.35
N CYS A 67 -5.38 8.54 1.24
CA CYS A 67 -5.17 7.33 0.45
C CYS A 67 -4.94 7.76 -1.00
N ILE A 68 -3.80 7.40 -1.58
CA ILE A 68 -3.53 7.61 -2.99
C ILE A 68 -3.46 6.24 -3.66
N THR A 69 -4.40 5.99 -4.57
CA THR A 69 -4.46 4.75 -5.34
C THR A 69 -3.62 4.88 -6.60
N VAL A 70 -2.79 3.88 -6.88
CA VAL A 70 -2.06 3.74 -8.14
C VAL A 70 -2.52 2.45 -8.80
N SER A 71 -3.10 2.59 -9.99
CA SER A 71 -3.51 1.48 -10.83
C SER A 71 -2.49 1.28 -11.94
N LYS A 72 -2.23 0.02 -12.32
CA LYS A 72 -1.31 -0.40 -13.41
C LYS A 72 0.16 -0.14 -13.08
N PHE A 73 0.82 -1.20 -12.65
CA PHE A 73 2.25 -1.26 -12.30
C PHE A 73 2.79 -2.62 -12.75
N GLN A 74 4.10 -2.70 -13.00
CA GLN A 74 4.81 -3.84 -13.57
C GLN A 74 5.65 -4.61 -12.53
N SER A 75 6.01 -3.97 -11.40
CA SER A 75 6.63 -4.66 -10.26
C SER A 75 6.29 -4.03 -8.90
N ALA A 76 6.62 -4.73 -7.80
CA ALA A 76 6.56 -4.18 -6.45
C ALA A 76 7.54 -3.01 -6.27
N GLU A 77 8.73 -3.09 -6.88
CA GLU A 77 9.73 -2.02 -6.87
C GLU A 77 9.22 -0.74 -7.57
N GLU A 78 8.50 -0.89 -8.69
CA GLU A 78 7.90 0.26 -9.38
C GLU A 78 6.85 0.97 -8.50
N ILE A 79 6.00 0.20 -7.81
CA ILE A 79 5.03 0.78 -6.85
C ILE A 79 5.74 1.50 -5.71
N GLU A 80 6.75 0.85 -5.12
CA GLU A 80 7.53 1.41 -4.02
C GLU A 80 8.16 2.74 -4.43
N LYS A 81 8.77 2.79 -5.63
CA LYS A 81 9.35 3.99 -6.20
C LYS A 81 8.31 5.09 -6.47
N ILE A 82 7.16 4.77 -7.06
CA ILE A 82 6.09 5.75 -7.31
C ILE A 82 5.64 6.38 -5.99
N PHE A 83 5.48 5.57 -4.95
CA PHE A 83 5.04 6.07 -3.65
C PHE A 83 6.14 6.82 -2.89
N GLU A 84 7.40 6.44 -3.02
CA GLU A 84 8.55 7.18 -2.52
C GLU A 84 8.67 8.55 -3.22
N ASP A 85 8.59 8.59 -4.55
CA ASP A 85 8.62 9.83 -5.33
C ASP A 85 7.43 10.76 -4.97
N LEU A 86 6.23 10.18 -4.76
CA LEU A 86 5.06 10.92 -4.29
C LEU A 86 5.26 11.46 -2.87
N TRP A 87 5.86 10.67 -1.99
CA TRP A 87 6.18 11.06 -0.62
C TRP A 87 7.15 12.26 -0.61
N GLU A 88 8.26 12.15 -1.32
CA GLU A 88 9.27 13.22 -1.44
C GLU A 88 8.67 14.52 -1.97
N ARG A 89 7.72 14.43 -2.91
CA ARG A 89 7.06 15.61 -3.50
C ARG A 89 6.04 16.27 -2.59
N MET A 90 5.43 15.52 -1.68
CA MET A 90 4.30 16.02 -0.89
C MET A 90 4.71 16.73 0.41
N CYS A 91 5.90 16.47 0.99
CA CYS A 91 6.39 17.15 2.21
C CYS A 91 5.34 17.25 3.33
N PHE A 92 4.77 16.11 3.76
CA PHE A 92 3.60 16.05 4.66
C PHE A 92 3.94 15.52 6.07
N ASP A 93 3.39 16.15 7.11
CA ASP A 93 3.55 15.73 8.53
C ASP A 93 2.67 14.52 8.92
N TYR A 94 3.05 13.76 9.95
CA TYR A 94 2.51 12.45 10.38
C TYR A 94 1.51 12.50 11.56
N GLN A 95 0.56 11.53 11.63
CA GLN A 95 0.06 10.94 12.90
C GLN A 95 -0.37 9.44 12.78
N GLU A 96 0.07 8.60 13.71
CA GLU A 96 -0.30 7.17 13.82
C GLU A 96 -1.80 7.00 14.05
N ARG A 97 -2.46 6.04 13.38
CA ARG A 97 -3.73 5.53 13.91
C ARG A 97 -3.43 4.65 15.10
N THR A 98 -3.80 5.10 16.29
CA THR A 98 -3.89 4.26 17.47
C THR A 98 -5.28 3.63 17.51
N SER A 99 -5.28 2.30 17.66
CA SER A 99 -6.38 1.40 18.08
C SER A 99 -7.82 1.76 17.71
#